data_AF-A0A2L0PM35-F1
#
_entry.id   AF-A0A2L0PM35-F1
#
_cell.length_a   1.000
_cell.length_b   1.000
_cell.length_c   1.000
_cell.angle_alpha   90.00
_cell.angle_beta   90.00
_cell.angle_gamma   90.00
#
_symmetry.space_group_name_H-M   'P 1'
#
loop_
_entity.id
_entity.type
_entity.pdbx_description
1 polymer ?
#
loop_
_entity_poly.entity_id
_entity_poly.type
_entity_poly.pdbx_seq_one_letter_code
_entity_poly.pdbx_strand_id
1 'polypeptide(L)' 'MNTITFNQVALNPVTQPDNQIWVTSAQLANALGYARPDSVNKIFEHNSDEFTDQMSVMTH' A
#
# COMPACT_ATOMS: atom_id res chain seq x y z
N MET A 1 -19.47 5.92 7.12
CA MET A 1 -18.07 5.58 6.79
C MET A 1 -18.02 5.24 5.32
N ASN A 2 -17.14 5.88 4.55
CA ASN A 2 -17.02 5.63 3.11
C ASN A 2 -16.02 4.48 2.92
N THR A 3 -16.48 3.34 2.42
CA THR A 3 -15.62 2.17 2.19
C THR A 3 -14.75 2.41 0.95
N ILE A 4 -13.44 2.21 1.07
CA ILE A 4 -12.51 2.28 -0.07
C ILE A 4 -12.37 0.88 -0.64
N THR A 5 -12.67 0.73 -1.93
CA THR A 5 -12.59 -0.56 -2.63
C THR A 5 -11.82 -0.41 -3.94
N PHE A 6 -11.03 -1.42 -4.29
CA PHE A 6 -10.40 -1.53 -5.60
C PHE A 6 -10.57 -2.96 -6.12
N ASN A 7 -11.03 -3.15 -7.35
CA ASN A 7 -11.30 -4.48 -7.93
C ASN A 7 -12.11 -5.41 -7.00
N GLN A 8 -13.17 -4.88 -6.37
CA GLN A 8 -14.02 -5.61 -5.42
C GLN A 8 -13.31 -6.06 -4.12
N VAL A 9 -12.05 -5.67 -3.91
CA VAL A 9 -11.32 -5.85 -2.66
C VAL A 9 -11.53 -4.62 -1.79
N ALA A 10 -12.03 -4.82 -0.57
CA ALA A 10 -12.12 -3.76 0.43
C ALA A 10 -10.73 -3.47 1.00
N LEU A 11 -10.33 -2.20 0.94
CA LEU A 11 -9.09 -1.72 1.52
C LEU A 11 -9.35 -1.21 2.94
N ASN A 12 -8.43 -1.48 3.84
CA ASN A 12 -8.45 -1.01 5.23
C ASN A 12 -7.30 -0.02 5.38
N PRO A 13 -7.57 1.29 5.28
CA PRO A 13 -6.55 2.31 5.42
C PRO A 13 -5.91 2.30 6.79
N VAL A 14 -4.61 2.60 6.84
CA VAL A 14 -3.86 2.86 8.05
C VAL A 14 -3.95 4.35 8.36
N THR A 15 -4.22 4.69 9.61
CA THR A 15 -4.26 6.09 10.05
C THR A 15 -2.84 6.62 10.22
N GLN A 16 -2.54 7.73 9.55
CA GLN A 16 -1.30 8.49 9.71
C GLN A 16 -1.63 9.95 10.07
N PRO A 17 -0.69 10.70 10.69
CA PRO A 17 -0.94 12.07 11.15
C PRO A 17 -1.12 13.11 10.04
N ASP A 18 -0.90 12.73 8.78
CA ASP A 18 -0.83 13.61 7.61
C ASP A 18 -2.17 13.80 6.88
N ASN A 19 -3.28 13.28 7.45
CA ASN A 19 -4.61 13.29 6.85
C ASN A 19 -4.70 12.59 5.48
N GLN A 20 -3.70 11.78 5.09
CA GLN A 20 -3.71 11.01 3.86
C GLN A 20 -4.21 9.58 4.09
N ILE A 21 -4.65 8.94 3.02
CA ILE A 21 -5.07 7.53 3.03
C ILE A 21 -3.84 6.68 2.75
N TRP A 22 -3.39 5.95 3.76
CA TRP A 22 -2.30 4.99 3.62
C TRP A 22 -2.84 3.58 3.51
N VAL A 23 -2.27 2.76 2.63
CA VAL A 23 -2.56 1.34 2.54
C VAL A 23 -1.26 0.54 2.60
N THR A 24 -1.30 -0.62 3.25
CA THR A 24 -0.12 -1.49 3.33
C THR A 24 0.14 -2.15 1.98
N SER A 25 1.41 -2.39 1.65
CA SER A 25 1.82 -3.08 0.42
C SER A 25 1.15 -4.44 0.23
N ALA A 26 0.90 -5.18 1.31
CA ALA A 26 0.22 -6.47 1.25
C ALA A 26 -1.26 -6.36 0.79
N GLN A 27 -1.98 -5.35 1.29
CA GLN A 27 -3.35 -5.06 0.86
C GLN A 27 -3.38 -4.61 -0.60
N LEU A 28 -2.43 -3.75 -1.01
CA LEU A 28 -2.30 -3.33 -2.40
C LEU A 28 -1.99 -4.52 -3.31
N ALA A 29 -1.11 -5.43 -2.89
CA ALA A 29 -0.78 -6.63 -3.65
C ALA A 29 -2.00 -7.53 -3.89
N ASN A 30 -2.83 -7.73 -2.85
CA ASN A 30 -4.08 -8.48 -2.95
C ASN A 30 -5.07 -7.79 -3.90
N ALA A 31 -5.28 -6.49 -3.74
CA ALA A 31 -6.20 -5.72 -4.57
C ALA A 31 -5.80 -5.67 -6.06
N LEU A 32 -4.50 -5.73 -6.36
CA LEU A 32 -3.95 -5.86 -7.72
C LEU A 32 -3.98 -7.30 -8.26
N GLY A 33 -4.36 -8.28 -7.45
CA GLY A 33 -4.45 -9.69 -7.85
C GLY A 33 -3.10 -10.41 -7.91
N TYR A 34 -2.05 -9.91 -7.24
CA TYR A 34 -0.79 -10.63 -7.17
C TYR A 34 -0.94 -11.91 -6.36
N ALA A 35 -0.36 -13.00 -6.86
CA ALA A 35 -0.35 -14.29 -6.16
C ALA A 35 0.42 -14.27 -4.82
N ARG A 36 1.32 -13.29 -4.65
CA ARG A 36 2.13 -13.14 -3.44
C ARG A 36 1.94 -11.74 -2.82
N PRO A 37 1.81 -11.65 -1.49
CA PRO A 37 1.62 -10.37 -0.80
C PRO A 37 2.89 -9.49 -0.78
N ASP A 38 4.07 -10.07 -0.97
CA ASP A 38 5.35 -9.34 -0.99
C ASP A 38 5.74 -8.80 -2.37
N SER A 39 4.95 -9.06 -3.42
CA SER A 39 5.26 -8.60 -4.78
C SER A 39 5.39 -7.07 -4.88
N VAL A 40 4.52 -6.34 -4.18
CA VAL A 40 4.57 -4.87 -4.15
C VAL A 40 5.80 -4.37 -3.40
N ASN A 41 6.20 -5.03 -2.31
CA ASN A 41 7.43 -4.68 -1.59
C ASN A 41 8.66 -4.83 -2.49
N LYS A 42 8.75 -5.89 -3.29
CA LYS A 42 9.87 -6.09 -4.22
C LYS A 42 9.95 -5.01 -5.29
N ILE A 43 8.79 -4.58 -5.80
CA ILE A 43 8.71 -3.46 -6.75
C ILE A 43 9.23 -2.18 -6.07
N PHE A 44 8.81 -1.93 -4.84
CA PHE A 44 9.30 -0.79 -4.07
C PHE A 44 10.80 -0.88 -3.80
N GLU A 45 11.33 -2.03 -3.39
CA GLU A 45 12.77 -2.23 -3.15
C GLU A 45 13.61 -1.98 -4.41
N HIS A 46 13.14 -2.44 -5.58
CA HIS A 46 13.83 -2.26 -6.85
C HIS A 46 13.82 -0.81 -7.35
N ASN A 47 12.79 -0.05 -7.02
CA ASN A 47 12.60 1.32 -7.49
C ASN A 47 12.52 2.32 -6.33
N SER A 48 13.22 2.02 -5.23
CA SER A 48 13.07 2.77 -3.97
C SER A 48 13.46 4.24 -4.10
N ASP A 49 14.32 4.57 -5.06
CA ASP A 49 14.71 5.92 -5.42
C ASP A 49 13.60 6.74 -6.09
N GLU A 50 12.55 6.10 -6.61
CA GLU A 50 11.36 6.78 -7.15
C GLU A 50 10.40 7.26 -6.06
N PHE A 51 10.62 6.87 -4.80
CA PHE A 51 9.74 7.18 -3.67
C PHE A 51 10.40 8.13 -2.69
N THR A 52 9.62 9.09 -2.20
CA THR A 52 10.02 9.97 -1.10
C THR A 52 9.56 9.43 0.24
N ASP A 53 10.14 9.92 1.33
CA ASP A 53 9.73 9.59 2.71
C ASP A 53 8.27 9.99 3.03
N GLN A 54 7.62 10.79 2.18
CA GLN A 54 6.21 11.16 2.29
C GLN A 54 5.27 10.24 1.50
N MET A 55 5.82 9.35 0.66
CA MET A 55 5.07 8.42 -0.19
C MET A 55 5.12 6.98 0.32
N SER A 56 6.14 6.63 1.12
CA SER A 56 6.32 5.30 1.67
C SER A 56 6.79 5.38 3.11
N VAL A 57 6.33 4.45 3.95
CA VAL A 57 6.82 4.29 5.32
C VAL A 57 7.17 2.82 5.55
N MET A 58 8.43 2.56 5.91
CA MET A 58 8.84 1.23 6.38
C MET A 58 8.55 1.15 7.88
N THR A 59 7.58 0.32 8.27
CA THR A 59 7.38 -0.03 9.68
C THR A 59 8.32 -1.20 10.02
N HIS A 60 9.25 -1.01 10.96
CA HIS A 60 10.10 -2.07 11.52
C HIS A 60 9.31 -3.01 12.42
#